data_AF-A0A971FWM6-F1
#
_entry.id   AF-A0A971FWM6-F1
#
_cell.length_a   1.000
_cell.length_b   1.000
_cell.length_c   1.000
_cell.angle_alpha   90.00
_cell.angle_beta   90.00
_cell.angle_gamma   90.00
#
_symmetry.space_group_name_H-M   'P 1'
#
loop_
_entity.id
_entity.type
_entity.pdbx_description
1 polymer ?
#
loop_
_entity_poly.entity_id
_entity_poly.type
_entity_poly.pdbx_seq_one_letter_code
_entity_poly.pdbx_strand_id
1 'polypeptide(L)'
;MSDGLPMPNDPADVELARSVGEAIGGAPSPDGTPHRLDRHDLREILAAARRSASAAGTRAVGSGRWLAGVTLETAGHLPVRDLDTLRTHHDGKAGALLSRPLIRNASLTSAAVGATTGGLAAVSQTTPATWAAMPIELAAETLVVVAIEMKLAAELHEAAGYAVARDLRRNGPMIARAWSETRGLDAAELALLLRPGHGPTAVGTASELLGRSARDQLINQIQRRILRRAGRNMTSFIPLMAGAVVGGTLNQRTTRRFGLQVAHTLGIDPP
;
A
#
# COMPACT_ATOMS: atom_id res chain seq x y z
N MET A 1 -13.99 30.20 13.43
CA MET A 1 -13.60 29.72 12.09
C MET A 1 -12.23 29.06 12.25
N SER A 2 -12.22 27.79 12.65
CA SER A 2 -11.00 27.04 12.97
C SER A 2 -10.67 26.18 11.76
N ASP A 3 -9.74 26.64 10.93
CA ASP A 3 -9.24 25.90 9.76
C ASP A 3 -8.22 24.87 10.25
N GLY A 4 -8.72 23.89 11.02
CA GLY A 4 -7.95 22.77 11.53
C GLY A 4 -7.80 21.73 10.42
N LEU A 5 -6.84 21.94 9.52
CA LEU A 5 -6.32 20.87 8.69
C LEU A 5 -5.90 19.70 9.61
N PRO A 6 -6.28 18.44 9.34
CA PRO A 6 -5.91 17.32 10.18
C PRO A 6 -4.38 17.30 10.33
N MET A 7 -3.95 17.36 11.58
CA MET A 7 -2.55 17.33 11.98
C MET A 7 -1.91 16.03 11.46
N PRO A 8 -0.62 16.07 11.09
CA PRO A 8 0.12 14.85 10.82
C PRO A 8 0.13 14.00 12.10
N ASN A 9 -0.28 12.74 11.98
CA ASN A 9 -0.45 11.75 13.06
C ASN A 9 -1.78 11.84 13.82
N ASP A 10 -2.91 11.94 13.12
CA ASP A 10 -4.18 11.58 13.75
C ASP A 10 -4.04 10.14 14.28
N PRO A 11 -4.29 9.88 15.57
CA PRO A 11 -4.16 8.54 16.15
C PRO A 11 -4.99 7.50 15.39
N ALA A 12 -6.10 7.90 14.76
CA ALA A 12 -6.91 7.00 13.95
C ALA A 12 -6.23 6.62 12.62
N ASP A 13 -5.44 7.51 12.02
CA ASP A 13 -4.68 7.23 10.79
C ASP A 13 -3.51 6.28 11.08
N VAL A 14 -2.83 6.49 12.21
CA VAL A 14 -1.73 5.61 12.67
C VAL A 14 -2.26 4.22 13.03
N GLU A 15 -3.42 4.16 13.69
CA GLU A 15 -4.09 2.90 14.00
C GLU A 15 -4.42 2.12 12.72
N LEU A 16 -5.04 2.78 11.75
CA LEU A 16 -5.35 2.18 10.45
C LEU A 16 -4.10 1.71 9.71
N ALA A 17 -3.05 2.53 9.67
CA ALA A 17 -1.78 2.18 9.07
C ALA A 17 -1.17 0.92 9.71
N ARG A 18 -1.24 0.81 11.05
CA ARG A 18 -0.76 -0.36 11.78
C ARG A 18 -1.59 -1.60 11.50
N SER A 19 -2.92 -1.52 11.55
CA SER A 19 -3.81 -2.66 11.25
C SER A 19 -3.55 -3.20 9.83
N VAL A 20 -3.34 -2.32 8.84
CA VAL A 20 -2.97 -2.73 7.48
C VAL A 20 -1.59 -3.39 7.44
N GLY A 21 -0.61 -2.83 8.15
CA GLY A 21 0.74 -3.39 8.27
C GLY A 21 0.74 -4.79 8.90
N GLU A 22 0.02 -4.97 10.00
CA GLU A 22 -0.12 -6.25 10.71
C GLU A 22 -0.79 -7.31 9.83
N ALA A 23 -1.91 -6.97 9.20
CA ALA A 23 -2.64 -7.88 8.31
C ALA A 23 -1.82 -8.34 7.09
N ILE A 24 -1.01 -7.46 6.51
CA ILE A 24 -0.12 -7.81 5.37
C ILE A 24 1.16 -8.53 5.84
N GLY A 25 1.48 -8.38 7.13
CA GLY A 25 2.72 -8.82 7.74
C GLY A 25 2.62 -10.10 8.54
N GLY A 26 1.39 -10.57 8.79
CA GLY A 26 1.12 -11.55 9.82
C GLY A 26 2.13 -12.68 9.86
N ALA A 27 2.53 -13.00 11.09
CA ALA A 27 3.40 -14.12 11.35
C ALA A 27 2.81 -15.39 10.72
N PRO A 28 3.64 -16.30 10.18
CA PRO A 28 3.14 -17.62 9.80
C PRO A 28 2.34 -18.19 10.97
N SER A 29 1.21 -18.83 10.66
CA SER A 29 0.39 -19.54 11.65
C SER A 29 1.31 -20.46 12.48
N PRO A 30 0.98 -20.80 13.75
CA PRO A 30 1.72 -21.80 14.53
C PRO A 30 2.00 -23.10 13.74
N ASP A 31 1.15 -23.40 12.76
CA ASP A 31 1.25 -24.56 11.87
C ASP A 31 2.13 -24.34 10.62
N GLY A 32 2.88 -23.24 10.56
CA GLY A 32 3.77 -22.90 9.44
C GLY A 32 3.07 -22.46 8.15
N THR A 33 1.74 -22.30 8.17
CA THR A 33 1.01 -21.83 6.99
C THR A 33 1.25 -20.32 6.77
N PRO A 34 1.54 -19.88 5.54
CA PRO A 34 1.70 -18.46 5.25
C PRO A 34 0.43 -17.69 5.66
N HIS A 35 0.60 -16.61 6.43
CA HIS A 35 -0.51 -15.74 6.78
C HIS A 35 -1.17 -15.19 5.51
N ARG A 36 -2.48 -15.36 5.43
CA ARG A 36 -3.28 -14.96 4.29
C ARG A 36 -4.38 -14.06 4.83
N LEU A 37 -4.41 -12.82 4.35
CA LEU A 37 -5.46 -11.84 4.64
C LEU A 37 -6.83 -12.53 4.66
N ASP A 38 -7.46 -12.53 5.81
CA ASP A 38 -8.74 -13.20 6.01
C ASP A 38 -9.89 -12.19 6.20
N ARG A 39 -11.10 -12.70 6.48
CA ARG A 39 -12.27 -11.84 6.67
C ARG A 39 -12.23 -11.05 7.98
N HIS A 40 -11.51 -11.53 8.99
CA HIS A 40 -11.36 -10.84 10.26
C HIS A 40 -10.47 -9.61 10.07
N ASP A 41 -9.29 -9.79 9.46
CA ASP A 41 -8.35 -8.70 9.15
C ASP A 41 -9.04 -7.58 8.36
N LEU A 42 -9.78 -7.94 7.31
CA LEU A 42 -10.49 -6.97 6.47
C LEU A 42 -11.59 -6.22 7.23
N ARG A 43 -12.27 -6.85 8.19
CA ARG A 43 -13.27 -6.19 9.03
C ARG A 43 -12.64 -5.22 10.00
N GLU A 44 -11.49 -5.57 10.58
CA GLU A 44 -10.75 -4.69 11.48
C GLU A 44 -10.22 -3.46 10.75
N ILE A 45 -9.61 -3.66 9.57
CA ILE A 45 -9.17 -2.58 8.68
C ILE A 45 -10.35 -1.68 8.32
N LEU A 46 -11.50 -2.25 7.94
CA LEU A 46 -12.69 -1.46 7.60
C LEU A 46 -13.21 -0.66 8.80
N ALA A 47 -13.19 -1.23 10.01
CA ALA A 47 -13.59 -0.53 11.22
C ALA A 47 -12.63 0.63 11.55
N ALA A 48 -11.32 0.41 11.44
CA ALA A 48 -10.30 1.45 11.59
C ALA A 48 -10.44 2.54 10.52
N ALA A 49 -10.70 2.16 9.26
CA ALA A 49 -10.94 3.07 8.15
C ALA A 49 -12.14 3.98 8.38
N ARG A 50 -13.24 3.45 8.94
CA ARG A 50 -14.42 4.27 9.29
C ARG A 50 -14.10 5.29 10.38
N ARG A 51 -13.35 4.91 11.42
CA ARG A 51 -12.94 5.83 12.49
C ARG A 51 -12.04 6.95 11.96
N SER A 52 -11.02 6.57 11.20
CA SER A 52 -10.07 7.48 10.56
C SER A 52 -10.76 8.43 9.55
N ALA A 53 -11.65 7.92 8.69
CA ALA A 53 -12.44 8.75 7.78
C ALA A 53 -13.38 9.71 8.51
N SER A 54 -14.00 9.26 9.61
CA SER A 54 -14.85 10.10 10.45
C SER A 54 -14.06 11.25 11.08
N ALA A 55 -12.84 10.98 11.56
CA ALA A 55 -11.97 11.99 12.14
C ALA A 55 -11.49 13.02 11.09
N ALA A 56 -11.19 12.56 9.88
CA ALA A 56 -10.74 13.43 8.78
C ALA A 56 -11.84 14.34 8.21
N GLY A 57 -13.11 13.97 8.36
CA GLY A 57 -14.26 14.74 7.90
C GLY A 57 -14.58 14.59 6.41
N THR A 58 -15.82 14.92 6.05
CA THR A 58 -16.42 14.63 4.73
C THR A 58 -15.66 15.26 3.55
N ARG A 59 -15.11 16.47 3.71
CA ARG A 59 -14.33 17.16 2.66
C ARG A 59 -13.02 16.43 2.35
N ALA A 60 -12.29 15.98 3.37
CA ALA A 60 -11.02 15.28 3.18
C ALA A 60 -11.24 13.88 2.58
N VAL A 61 -12.31 13.21 2.99
CA VAL A 61 -12.75 11.93 2.43
C VAL A 61 -13.19 12.10 0.97
N GLY A 62 -14.10 13.03 0.68
CA GLY A 62 -14.66 13.24 -0.66
C GLY A 62 -13.64 13.72 -1.70
N SER A 63 -12.59 14.42 -1.28
CA SER A 63 -11.49 14.79 -2.17
C SER A 63 -10.48 13.65 -2.39
N GLY A 64 -10.48 12.62 -1.55
CA GLY A 64 -9.45 11.56 -1.53
C GLY A 64 -8.14 11.97 -0.84
N ARG A 65 -8.07 13.19 -0.27
CA ARG A 65 -6.88 13.66 0.46
C ARG A 65 -6.63 12.84 1.72
N TRP A 66 -7.69 12.43 2.41
CA TRP A 66 -7.61 11.53 3.57
C TRP A 66 -6.91 10.21 3.22
N LEU A 67 -7.41 9.50 2.20
CA LEU A 67 -6.86 8.22 1.78
C LEU A 67 -5.39 8.36 1.33
N ALA A 68 -5.02 9.46 0.68
CA ALA A 68 -3.64 9.74 0.32
C ALA A 68 -2.73 9.98 1.53
N GLY A 69 -3.22 10.68 2.56
CA GLY A 69 -2.52 10.86 3.83
C GLY A 69 -2.28 9.55 4.56
N VAL A 70 -3.32 8.72 4.72
CA VAL A 70 -3.22 7.39 5.33
C VAL A 70 -2.31 6.46 4.53
N THR A 71 -2.35 6.52 3.19
CA THR A 71 -1.45 5.73 2.34
C THR A 71 0.02 6.06 2.63
N LEU A 72 0.34 7.35 2.78
CA LEU A 72 1.69 7.79 3.13
C LEU A 72 2.09 7.30 4.53
N GLU A 73 1.18 7.36 5.50
CA GLU A 73 1.40 6.87 6.87
C GLU A 73 1.63 5.35 6.92
N THR A 74 0.86 4.60 6.12
CA THR A 74 0.94 3.15 5.99
C THR A 74 2.33 2.70 5.52
N ALA A 75 2.98 3.48 4.66
CA ALA A 75 4.31 3.14 4.14
C ALA A 75 5.36 2.97 5.25
N GLY A 76 5.22 3.70 6.37
CA GLY A 76 6.11 3.58 7.54
C GLY A 76 5.83 2.39 8.45
N HIS A 77 4.72 1.69 8.23
CA HIS A 77 4.24 0.56 9.02
C HIS A 77 4.25 -0.76 8.22
N LEU A 78 4.78 -0.74 7.00
CA LEU A 78 4.80 -1.92 6.15
C LEU A 78 5.74 -3.00 6.72
N PRO A 79 5.37 -4.28 6.63
CA PRO A 79 6.22 -5.39 7.04
C PRO A 79 7.12 -5.80 5.88
N VAL A 80 8.19 -5.03 5.61
CA VAL A 80 9.17 -5.32 4.55
C VAL A 80 10.24 -6.26 5.07
N ARG A 81 10.49 -7.33 4.32
CA ARG A 81 11.53 -8.32 4.63
C ARG A 81 12.85 -7.87 4.00
N ASP A 82 13.93 -7.97 4.77
CA ASP A 82 15.28 -7.75 4.24
C ASP A 82 15.72 -8.87 3.29
N LEU A 83 16.79 -8.64 2.55
CA LEU A 83 17.32 -9.59 1.58
C LEU A 83 17.62 -10.99 2.17
N ASP A 84 18.11 -11.07 3.41
CA ASP A 84 18.45 -12.35 4.04
C ASP A 84 17.19 -13.16 4.39
N THR A 85 16.19 -12.48 4.94
CA THR A 85 14.86 -13.03 5.16
C THR A 85 14.22 -13.48 3.85
N LEU A 86 14.30 -12.66 2.79
CA LEU A 86 13.76 -13.01 1.47
C LEU A 86 14.42 -14.25 0.87
N ARG A 87 15.74 -14.37 0.99
CA ARG A 87 16.49 -15.56 0.55
C ARG A 87 16.03 -16.79 1.29
N THR A 88 15.90 -16.70 2.62
CA THR A 88 15.41 -17.80 3.46
C THR A 88 14.02 -18.28 3.04
N HIS A 89 13.11 -17.34 2.76
CA HIS A 89 11.74 -17.64 2.31
C HIS A 89 11.63 -18.19 0.88
N HIS A 90 12.68 -18.05 0.07
CA HIS A 90 12.64 -18.35 -1.37
C HIS A 90 13.76 -19.29 -1.82
N ASP A 91 14.20 -20.20 -0.96
CA ASP A 91 15.18 -21.26 -1.26
C ASP A 91 16.54 -20.69 -1.73
N GLY A 92 16.97 -19.59 -1.12
CA GLY A 92 18.25 -18.94 -1.43
C GLY A 92 18.28 -18.11 -2.72
N LYS A 93 17.14 -17.91 -3.40
CA LYS A 93 17.06 -17.06 -4.61
C LYS A 93 17.56 -15.64 -4.33
N ALA A 94 18.15 -15.00 -5.34
CA ALA A 94 18.63 -13.61 -5.28
C ALA A 94 18.37 -12.84 -6.58
N GLY A 95 18.38 -11.49 -6.53
CA GLY A 95 18.27 -10.64 -7.71
C GLY A 95 17.01 -10.92 -8.54
N ALA A 96 17.19 -11.09 -9.86
CA ALA A 96 16.13 -11.45 -10.80
C ALA A 96 15.35 -12.73 -10.43
N LEU A 97 15.98 -13.70 -9.76
CA LEU A 97 15.28 -14.92 -9.34
C LEU A 97 14.30 -14.68 -8.19
N LEU A 98 14.49 -13.62 -7.39
CA LEU A 98 13.53 -13.20 -6.36
C LEU A 98 12.36 -12.41 -6.93
N SER A 99 12.54 -11.67 -8.02
CA SER A 99 11.48 -10.79 -8.53
C SER A 99 10.24 -11.58 -8.97
N ARG A 100 10.42 -12.74 -9.62
CA ARG A 100 9.32 -13.62 -10.06
C ARG A 100 8.40 -14.08 -8.91
N PRO A 101 8.88 -14.76 -7.84
CA PRO A 101 8.04 -15.18 -6.73
C PRO A 101 7.43 -14.00 -5.96
N LEU A 102 8.15 -12.90 -5.77
CA LEU A 102 7.63 -11.70 -5.10
C LEU A 102 6.45 -11.10 -5.86
N ILE A 103 6.61 -10.85 -7.17
CA ILE A 103 5.55 -10.31 -8.03
C ILE A 103 4.35 -11.25 -8.05
N ARG A 104 4.59 -12.57 -8.18
CA ARG A 104 3.52 -13.58 -8.17
C ARG A 104 2.72 -13.54 -6.87
N ASN A 105 3.40 -13.57 -5.72
CA ASN A 105 2.74 -13.62 -4.43
C ASN A 105 1.94 -12.34 -4.16
N ALA A 106 2.53 -11.16 -4.39
CA ALA A 106 1.81 -9.89 -4.27
C ALA A 106 0.58 -9.81 -5.18
N SER A 107 0.70 -10.30 -6.43
CA SER A 107 -0.43 -10.33 -7.37
C SER A 107 -1.56 -11.24 -6.89
N LEU A 108 -1.23 -12.42 -6.34
CA LEU A 108 -2.22 -13.35 -5.80
C LEU A 108 -2.89 -12.81 -4.54
N THR A 109 -2.14 -12.17 -3.64
CA THR A 109 -2.69 -11.53 -2.43
C THR A 109 -3.63 -10.39 -2.80
N SER A 110 -3.24 -9.53 -3.76
CA SER A 110 -4.09 -8.45 -4.29
C SER A 110 -5.37 -8.98 -4.95
N ALA A 111 -5.29 -10.11 -5.64
CA ALA A 111 -6.46 -10.79 -6.21
C ALA A 111 -7.43 -11.28 -5.12
N ALA A 112 -6.90 -11.84 -4.03
CA ALA A 112 -7.69 -12.34 -2.91
C ALA A 112 -8.45 -11.21 -2.19
N VAL A 113 -7.85 -10.03 -2.08
CA VAL A 113 -8.50 -8.82 -1.53
C VAL A 113 -9.73 -8.46 -2.37
N GLY A 114 -9.57 -8.34 -3.70
CA GLY A 114 -10.68 -8.00 -4.61
C GLY A 114 -11.79 -9.07 -4.65
N ALA A 115 -11.43 -10.36 -4.54
CA ALA A 115 -12.40 -11.46 -4.49
C ALA A 115 -13.19 -11.49 -3.18
N THR A 116 -12.56 -11.11 -2.06
CA THR A 116 -13.20 -11.13 -0.74
C THR A 116 -14.13 -9.94 -0.55
N THR A 117 -13.69 -8.74 -0.93
CA THR A 117 -14.52 -7.52 -0.87
C THR A 117 -15.64 -7.55 -1.91
N GLY A 118 -15.37 -8.00 -3.14
CA GLY A 118 -16.40 -8.14 -4.18
C GLY A 118 -17.51 -9.13 -3.83
N GLY A 119 -17.27 -10.06 -2.89
CA GLY A 119 -18.29 -10.97 -2.34
C GLY A 119 -19.23 -10.30 -1.34
N LEU A 120 -18.80 -9.25 -0.63
CA LEU A 120 -19.61 -8.54 0.36
C LEU A 120 -20.69 -7.66 -0.31
N ALA A 121 -20.37 -7.04 -1.45
CA ALA A 121 -21.31 -6.24 -2.23
C ALA A 121 -22.43 -7.08 -2.90
N ALA A 122 -22.19 -8.37 -3.17
CA ALA A 122 -23.19 -9.25 -3.80
C ALA A 122 -24.24 -9.79 -2.81
N VAL A 123 -23.98 -9.73 -1.50
CA VAL A 123 -24.87 -10.28 -0.46
C VAL A 123 -25.78 -9.20 0.14
N SER A 124 -25.45 -7.91 0.00
CA SER A 124 -26.33 -6.83 0.41
C SER A 124 -27.43 -6.60 -0.63
N GLN A 125 -28.64 -7.07 -0.35
CA GLN A 125 -29.83 -6.52 -0.99
C GLN A 125 -29.84 -5.00 -0.75
N THR A 126 -29.68 -4.25 -1.82
CA THR A 126 -29.41 -2.81 -1.87
C THR A 126 -30.56 -2.02 -1.25
N THR A 127 -30.46 -1.74 0.06
CA THR A 127 -31.27 -0.70 0.69
C THR A 127 -30.65 0.66 0.31
N PRO A 128 -31.42 1.71 -0.02
CA PRO A 128 -30.89 3.02 -0.41
C PRO A 128 -29.89 3.66 0.59
N ALA A 129 -29.87 3.21 1.85
CA ALA A 129 -28.91 3.65 2.87
C ALA A 129 -27.45 3.19 2.63
N THR A 130 -27.23 2.11 1.86
CA THR A 130 -25.88 1.51 1.67
C THR A 130 -24.97 2.26 0.69
N TRP A 131 -25.53 3.13 -0.15
CA TRP A 131 -24.74 3.91 -1.13
C TRP A 131 -23.83 4.96 -0.48
N ALA A 132 -24.16 5.44 0.72
CA ALA A 132 -23.33 6.38 1.47
C ALA A 132 -22.10 5.72 2.16
N ALA A 133 -22.12 4.38 2.34
CA ALA A 133 -21.02 3.61 2.91
C ALA A 133 -20.04 3.06 1.84
N MET A 134 -20.46 3.01 0.57
CA MET A 134 -19.65 2.59 -0.57
C MET A 134 -18.40 3.45 -0.91
N PRO A 135 -18.14 4.64 -0.33
CA PRO A 135 -16.85 5.31 -0.48
C PRO A 135 -15.74 4.73 0.42
N ILE A 136 -16.06 4.24 1.62
CA ILE A 136 -15.04 3.87 2.63
C ILE A 136 -14.58 2.41 2.47
N GLU A 137 -15.48 1.51 2.11
CA GLU A 137 -15.11 0.11 1.85
C GLU A 137 -14.18 -0.02 0.65
N LEU A 138 -14.48 0.68 -0.45
CA LEU A 138 -13.59 0.77 -1.61
C LEU A 138 -12.26 1.46 -1.26
N ALA A 139 -12.28 2.47 -0.38
CA ALA A 139 -11.06 3.12 0.09
C ALA A 139 -10.18 2.17 0.92
N ALA A 140 -10.78 1.37 1.81
CA ALA A 140 -10.09 0.36 2.59
C ALA A 140 -9.49 -0.75 1.69
N GLU A 141 -10.27 -1.27 0.74
CA GLU A 141 -9.77 -2.23 -0.25
C GLU A 141 -8.58 -1.65 -1.04
N THR A 142 -8.74 -0.40 -1.52
CA THR A 142 -7.69 0.31 -2.24
C THR A 142 -6.45 0.46 -1.37
N LEU A 143 -6.59 0.86 -0.11
CA LEU A 143 -5.48 1.03 0.83
C LEU A 143 -4.69 -0.27 1.00
N VAL A 144 -5.37 -1.41 1.19
CA VAL A 144 -4.72 -2.72 1.34
C VAL A 144 -3.98 -3.10 0.07
N VAL A 145 -4.59 -2.94 -1.11
CA VAL A 145 -3.93 -3.24 -2.39
C VAL A 145 -2.71 -2.35 -2.61
N VAL A 146 -2.80 -1.07 -2.27
CA VAL A 146 -1.70 -0.12 -2.36
C VAL A 146 -0.58 -0.47 -1.38
N ALA A 147 -0.90 -0.88 -0.16
CA ALA A 147 0.06 -1.36 0.81
C ALA A 147 0.79 -2.63 0.34
N ILE A 148 0.08 -3.58 -0.30
CA ILE A 148 0.69 -4.74 -0.95
C ILE A 148 1.67 -4.32 -2.05
N GLU A 149 1.30 -3.35 -2.88
CA GLU A 149 2.17 -2.82 -3.94
C GLU A 149 3.39 -2.10 -3.37
N MET A 150 3.23 -1.28 -2.32
CA MET A 150 4.34 -0.61 -1.66
C MET A 150 5.31 -1.61 -1.00
N LYS A 151 4.78 -2.66 -0.35
CA LYS A 151 5.60 -3.76 0.18
C LYS A 151 6.35 -4.48 -0.93
N LEU A 152 5.68 -4.82 -2.03
CA LEU A 152 6.31 -5.44 -3.20
C LEU A 152 7.44 -4.56 -3.74
N ALA A 153 7.21 -3.26 -3.88
CA ALA A 153 8.25 -2.34 -4.33
C ALA A 153 9.45 -2.39 -3.39
N ALA A 154 9.23 -2.29 -2.07
CA ALA A 154 10.31 -2.32 -1.09
C ALA A 154 11.08 -3.65 -1.07
N GLU A 155 10.39 -4.80 -1.13
CA GLU A 155 11.03 -6.12 -1.20
C GLU A 155 11.81 -6.32 -2.53
N LEU A 156 11.35 -5.72 -3.64
CA LEU A 156 12.12 -5.70 -4.90
C LEU A 156 13.38 -4.84 -4.80
N HIS A 157 13.35 -3.74 -4.05
CA HIS A 157 14.55 -2.95 -3.78
C HIS A 157 15.56 -3.76 -2.94
N GLU A 158 15.10 -4.47 -1.91
CA GLU A 158 15.94 -5.42 -1.15
C GLU A 158 16.54 -6.51 -2.04
N ALA A 159 15.73 -7.10 -2.93
CA ALA A 159 16.18 -8.09 -3.90
C ALA A 159 17.26 -7.55 -4.87
N ALA A 160 17.20 -6.26 -5.20
CA ALA A 160 18.19 -5.55 -6.00
C ALA A 160 19.41 -5.06 -5.19
N GLY A 161 19.45 -5.32 -3.87
CA GLY A 161 20.56 -4.98 -2.99
C GLY A 161 20.44 -3.63 -2.28
N TYR A 162 19.27 -2.98 -2.35
CA TYR A 162 19.00 -1.72 -1.65
C TYR A 162 18.33 -1.98 -0.30
N ALA A 163 19.02 -1.66 0.80
CA ALA A 163 18.61 -1.95 2.18
C ALA A 163 17.48 -1.01 2.70
N VAL A 164 16.30 -1.10 2.11
CA VAL A 164 15.10 -0.31 2.46
C VAL A 164 14.45 -0.76 3.78
N ALA A 165 14.49 -2.04 4.13
CA ALA A 165 13.79 -2.64 5.26
C ALA A 165 14.28 -2.14 6.63
N ARG A 166 15.53 -1.66 6.71
CA ARG A 166 16.19 -1.30 7.98
C ARG A 166 15.50 -0.18 8.77
N ASP A 167 14.88 0.77 8.08
CA ASP A 167 14.23 1.92 8.74
C ASP A 167 13.04 2.40 7.91
N LEU A 168 11.92 1.69 7.97
CA LEU A 168 10.71 2.05 7.20
C LEU A 168 10.02 3.29 7.72
N ARG A 169 10.12 3.61 9.01
CA ARG A 169 9.60 4.87 9.55
C ARG A 169 10.25 6.07 8.86
N ARG A 170 11.52 5.92 8.48
CA ARG A 170 12.25 6.90 7.66
C ARG A 170 12.09 6.70 6.15
N ASN A 171 12.10 5.46 5.66
CA ASN A 171 12.10 5.16 4.22
C ASN A 171 10.70 5.15 3.60
N GLY A 172 9.64 5.11 4.42
CA GLY A 172 8.24 5.04 4.02
C GLY A 172 7.83 6.10 3.00
N PRO A 173 8.11 7.40 3.21
CA PRO A 173 7.79 8.43 2.22
C PRO A 173 8.43 8.19 0.84
N MET A 174 9.63 7.62 0.79
CA MET A 174 10.30 7.29 -0.46
C MET A 174 9.67 6.09 -1.16
N ILE A 175 9.27 5.07 -0.40
CA ILE A 175 8.51 3.95 -0.95
C ILE A 175 7.14 4.41 -1.46
N ALA A 176 6.46 5.28 -0.73
CA ALA A 176 5.20 5.88 -1.17
C ALA A 176 5.39 6.72 -2.45
N ARG A 177 6.51 7.45 -2.56
CA ARG A 177 6.87 8.20 -3.76
C ARG A 177 7.14 7.29 -4.95
N ALA A 178 8.01 6.29 -4.79
CA ALA A 178 8.32 5.28 -5.82
C ALA A 178 7.04 4.61 -6.33
N TRP A 179 6.21 4.17 -5.37
CA TRP A 179 4.88 3.68 -5.68
C TRP A 179 4.09 4.72 -6.47
N SER A 180 3.95 5.97 -6.01
CA SER A 180 3.11 6.99 -6.67
C SER A 180 3.53 7.30 -8.11
N GLU A 181 4.81 7.21 -8.42
CA GLU A 181 5.39 7.48 -9.74
C GLU A 181 5.32 6.25 -10.67
N THR A 182 4.90 5.09 -10.16
CA THR A 182 4.80 3.82 -10.93
C THR A 182 6.16 3.30 -11.42
N ARG A 183 7.21 3.67 -10.70
CA ARG A 183 8.58 3.32 -11.03
C ARG A 183 9.31 2.92 -9.76
N GLY A 184 10.35 2.10 -9.90
CA GLY A 184 11.33 1.97 -8.82
C GLY A 184 11.98 3.33 -8.51
N LEU A 185 12.67 3.43 -7.39
CA LEU A 185 13.60 4.53 -7.17
C LEU A 185 14.81 4.31 -8.08
N ASP A 186 15.32 5.38 -8.68
CA ASP A 186 16.57 5.28 -9.46
C ASP A 186 17.80 5.20 -8.54
N ALA A 187 18.94 4.79 -9.10
CA ALA A 187 20.16 4.60 -8.34
C ALA A 187 20.66 5.91 -7.66
N ALA A 188 20.34 7.08 -8.20
CA ALA A 188 20.75 8.38 -7.66
C ALA A 188 19.87 8.80 -6.46
N GLU A 189 18.56 8.61 -6.56
CA GLU A 189 17.60 8.77 -5.47
C GLU A 189 17.91 7.79 -4.33
N LEU A 190 18.31 6.55 -4.65
CA LEU A 190 18.76 5.54 -3.69
C LEU A 190 20.13 5.86 -3.06
N ALA A 191 21.07 6.43 -3.81
CA ALA A 191 22.37 6.85 -3.27
C ALA A 191 22.23 8.02 -2.27
N LEU A 192 21.25 8.91 -2.48
CA LEU A 192 20.86 9.94 -1.52
C LEU A 192 20.30 9.34 -0.23
N LEU A 193 19.54 8.24 -0.32
CA LEU A 193 18.99 7.52 0.83
C LEU A 193 20.03 6.78 1.66
N LEU A 194 21.00 6.16 0.98
CA LEU A 194 22.01 5.30 1.61
C LEU A 194 23.24 6.09 2.09
N ARG A 195 23.27 7.42 1.96
CA ARG A 195 24.42 8.26 2.32
C ARG A 195 24.70 8.23 3.83
N PRO A 196 25.86 7.72 4.28
CA PRO A 196 26.26 7.75 5.69
C PRO A 196 26.46 9.20 6.14
N GLY A 197 25.90 9.58 7.30
CA GLY A 197 25.93 10.95 7.82
C GLY A 197 24.56 11.53 8.21
N HIS A 198 23.47 10.85 7.84
CA HIS A 198 22.14 11.04 8.43
C HIS A 198 21.86 9.91 9.44
N GLY A 199 22.78 9.73 10.40
CA GLY A 199 22.81 8.59 11.33
C GLY A 199 21.74 8.64 12.44
N PRO A 200 21.71 7.63 13.34
CA PRO A 200 20.66 7.36 14.34
C PRO A 200 20.44 8.45 15.41
N THR A 201 21.17 9.57 15.33
CA THR A 201 21.06 10.74 16.22
C THR A 201 20.27 11.90 15.60
N ALA A 202 19.85 11.81 14.34
CA ALA A 202 18.88 12.73 13.77
C ALA A 202 17.47 12.30 14.23
N VAL A 203 17.04 12.80 15.39
CA VAL A 203 15.68 12.66 15.93
C VAL A 203 14.73 13.51 15.08
N GLY A 204 14.60 13.15 13.80
CA GLY A 204 13.61 13.72 12.92
C GLY A 204 13.08 12.65 11.99
N THR A 205 11.78 12.40 12.08
CA THR A 205 11.06 11.56 11.13
C THR A 205 11.38 12.02 9.69
N ALA A 206 11.33 11.16 8.67
CA ALA A 206 11.53 11.64 7.29
C ALA A 206 10.51 12.74 6.89
N SER A 207 9.39 12.84 7.62
CA SER A 207 8.43 13.95 7.59
C SER A 207 8.94 15.29 8.14
N GLU A 208 10.01 15.32 8.92
CA GLU A 208 10.70 16.55 9.37
C GLU A 208 11.78 16.97 8.38
N LEU A 209 12.38 16.01 7.67
CA LEU A 209 13.37 16.25 6.60
C LEU A 209 12.69 16.69 5.28
N LEU A 210 11.50 16.14 5.00
CA LEU A 210 10.60 16.60 3.94
C LEU A 210 9.77 17.77 4.50
N GLY A 211 10.18 19.01 4.24
CA GLY A 211 9.40 20.19 4.65
C GLY A 211 7.91 20.07 4.26
N ARG A 212 7.01 20.75 4.98
CA ARG A 212 5.54 20.65 4.80
C ARG A 212 5.08 20.68 3.34
N SER A 213 5.71 21.53 2.51
CA SER A 213 5.43 21.64 1.08
C SER A 213 5.77 20.37 0.28
N ALA A 214 6.89 19.70 0.58
CA ALA A 214 7.28 18.45 -0.07
C ALA A 214 6.32 17.30 0.30
N ARG A 215 5.89 17.25 1.57
CA ARG A 215 4.87 16.28 2.01
C ARG A 215 3.54 16.51 1.30
N ASP A 216 3.06 17.75 1.22
CA ASP A 216 1.82 18.08 0.51
C ASP A 216 1.90 17.72 -0.98
N GLN A 217 3.04 17.96 -1.62
CA GLN A 217 3.26 17.54 -3.01
C GLN A 217 3.16 16.03 -3.17
N LEU A 218 3.78 15.27 -2.27
CA LEU A 218 3.71 13.80 -2.27
C LEU A 218 2.28 13.30 -2.03
N ILE A 219 1.56 13.86 -1.05
CA ILE A 219 0.15 13.54 -0.80
C ILE A 219 -0.68 13.81 -2.07
N ASN A 220 -0.47 14.94 -2.75
CA ASN A 220 -1.16 15.27 -3.99
C ASN A 220 -0.81 14.28 -5.12
N GLN A 221 0.44 13.81 -5.21
CA GLN A 221 0.86 12.79 -6.19
C GLN A 221 0.18 11.44 -5.92
N ILE A 222 0.19 10.97 -4.67
CA ILE A 222 -0.51 9.77 -4.21
C ILE A 222 -2.00 9.88 -4.55
N GLN A 223 -2.64 10.98 -4.14
CA GLN A 223 -4.06 11.25 -4.41
C GLN A 223 -4.38 11.16 -5.91
N ARG A 224 -3.59 11.83 -6.77
CA ARG A 224 -3.79 11.76 -8.23
C ARG A 224 -3.66 10.35 -8.78
N ARG A 225 -2.75 9.52 -8.25
CA ARG A 225 -2.62 8.13 -8.68
C ARG A 225 -3.81 7.29 -8.23
N ILE A 226 -4.21 7.42 -6.98
CA ILE A 226 -5.39 6.72 -6.42
C ILE A 226 -6.64 7.08 -7.24
N LEU A 227 -6.88 8.37 -7.49
CA LEU A 227 -8.03 8.82 -8.29
C LEU A 227 -7.96 8.32 -9.75
N ARG A 228 -6.77 8.31 -10.38
CA ARG A 228 -6.60 7.73 -11.72
C ARG A 228 -6.86 6.23 -11.76
N ARG A 229 -6.46 5.49 -10.70
CA ARG A 229 -6.77 4.06 -10.55
C ARG A 229 -8.27 3.84 -10.38
N ALA A 230 -8.90 4.59 -9.49
CA ALA A 230 -10.33 4.54 -9.25
C ALA A 230 -11.14 4.86 -10.52
N GLY A 231 -10.76 5.90 -11.28
CA GLY A 231 -11.40 6.29 -12.55
C GLY A 231 -11.27 5.23 -13.66
N ARG A 232 -10.08 4.61 -13.80
CA ARG A 232 -9.86 3.50 -14.76
C ARG A 232 -10.64 2.24 -14.38
N ASN A 233 -10.76 1.96 -13.09
CA ASN A 233 -11.57 0.84 -12.60
C ASN A 233 -13.07 1.16 -12.76
N MET A 234 -13.52 2.41 -12.55
CA MET A 234 -14.92 2.84 -12.74
C MET A 234 -15.42 2.68 -14.19
N THR A 235 -14.59 2.93 -15.20
CA THR A 235 -14.96 2.65 -16.61
C THR A 235 -15.06 1.14 -16.91
N SER A 236 -14.38 0.31 -16.12
CA SER A 236 -14.55 -1.15 -16.13
C SER A 236 -15.76 -1.64 -15.32
N PHE A 237 -16.30 -0.80 -14.42
CA PHE A 237 -17.53 -1.07 -13.66
C PHE A 237 -18.81 -0.72 -14.46
N ILE A 238 -18.74 0.13 -15.50
CA ILE A 238 -19.93 0.54 -16.29
C ILE A 238 -20.60 -0.65 -17.02
N PRO A 239 -19.86 -1.64 -17.58
CA PRO A 239 -20.49 -2.85 -18.13
C PRO A 239 -20.70 -4.00 -17.11
N LEU A 240 -20.22 -3.89 -15.86
CA LEU A 240 -20.11 -5.03 -14.92
C LEU A 240 -20.56 -4.70 -13.50
N MET A 241 -21.87 -4.57 -13.32
CA MET A 241 -22.57 -5.07 -12.13
C MET A 241 -22.53 -6.62 -12.12
N ALA A 242 -21.34 -7.22 -12.24
CA ALA A 242 -21.14 -8.65 -12.43
C ALA A 242 -19.89 -9.16 -11.69
N GLY A 243 -20.02 -9.27 -10.36
CA GLY A 243 -19.39 -10.32 -9.57
C GLY A 243 -17.95 -10.14 -9.07
N ALA A 244 -17.71 -10.70 -7.87
CA ALA A 244 -16.44 -10.78 -7.14
C ALA A 244 -15.24 -11.32 -7.95
N VAL A 245 -15.50 -12.08 -9.01
CA VAL A 245 -14.46 -12.72 -9.84
C VAL A 245 -13.71 -11.70 -10.71
N VAL A 246 -14.38 -10.67 -11.22
CA VAL A 246 -13.71 -9.68 -12.10
C VAL A 246 -12.80 -8.75 -11.30
N GLY A 247 -13.22 -8.31 -10.11
CA GLY A 247 -12.42 -7.44 -9.23
C GLY A 247 -11.07 -8.06 -8.85
N GLY A 248 -11.06 -9.34 -8.47
CA GLY A 248 -9.82 -10.07 -8.16
C GLY A 248 -8.86 -10.16 -9.34
N THR A 249 -9.36 -10.45 -10.55
CA THR A 249 -8.50 -10.55 -11.74
C THR A 249 -7.90 -9.20 -12.17
N LEU A 250 -8.64 -8.11 -12.01
CA LEU A 250 -8.16 -6.76 -12.30
C LEU A 250 -7.04 -6.33 -11.33
N ASN A 251 -7.24 -6.57 -10.04
CA ASN A 251 -6.23 -6.31 -9.01
C ASN A 251 -4.95 -7.15 -9.27
N GLN A 252 -5.11 -8.44 -9.58
CA GLN A 252 -4.00 -9.33 -9.95
C GLN A 252 -3.18 -8.78 -11.11
N ARG A 253 -3.84 -8.41 -12.22
CA ARG A 253 -3.16 -7.91 -13.43
C ARG A 253 -2.45 -6.58 -13.17
N THR A 254 -3.11 -5.68 -12.44
CA THR A 254 -2.56 -4.35 -12.13
C THR A 254 -1.33 -4.46 -11.24
N THR A 255 -1.41 -5.24 -10.15
CA THR A 255 -0.28 -5.47 -9.24
C THR A 255 0.87 -6.20 -9.94
N ARG A 256 0.57 -7.18 -10.82
CA ARG A 256 1.60 -7.85 -11.64
C ARG A 256 2.32 -6.87 -12.56
N ARG A 257 1.57 -6.03 -13.28
CA ARG A 257 2.13 -5.02 -14.19
C ARG A 257 3.01 -4.02 -13.43
N PHE A 258 2.53 -3.55 -12.28
CA PHE A 258 3.30 -2.66 -11.40
C PHE A 258 4.62 -3.31 -10.97
N GLY A 259 4.58 -4.55 -10.47
CA GLY A 259 5.77 -5.28 -10.04
C GLY A 259 6.79 -5.46 -11.16
N LEU A 260 6.34 -5.78 -12.37
CA LEU A 260 7.22 -5.89 -13.54
C LEU A 260 7.88 -4.55 -13.90
N GLN A 261 7.13 -3.43 -13.84
CA GLN A 261 7.69 -2.10 -14.10
C GLN A 261 8.77 -1.71 -13.07
N VAL A 262 8.54 -2.03 -11.80
CA VAL A 262 9.53 -1.79 -10.74
C VAL A 262 10.77 -2.67 -10.94
N ALA A 263 10.58 -3.98 -11.17
CA ALA A 263 11.69 -4.91 -11.42
C ALA A 263 12.55 -4.49 -12.62
N HIS A 264 11.90 -4.04 -13.71
CA HIS A 264 12.58 -3.50 -14.88
C HIS A 264 13.39 -2.24 -14.56
N THR A 265 12.80 -1.30 -13.82
CA THR A 265 13.50 -0.08 -13.37
C THR A 265 14.75 -0.41 -12.55
N LEU A 266 14.70 -1.48 -11.76
CA LEU A 266 15.79 -1.93 -10.89
C LEU A 266 16.78 -2.88 -11.59
N GLY A 267 16.56 -3.24 -12.86
CA GLY A 267 17.44 -4.17 -13.59
C GLY A 267 17.39 -5.62 -13.09
N ILE A 268 16.32 -6.02 -12.40
CA ILE A 268 16.10 -7.37 -11.87
C ILE A 268 14.86 -8.04 -12.51
N ASP A 269 14.71 -7.85 -13.83
CA ASP A 269 13.62 -8.44 -14.61
C ASP A 269 13.51 -9.96 -14.35
N PRO A 270 12.29 -10.47 -14.09
CA PRO A 270 12.12 -11.90 -13.83
C PRO A 270 12.49 -12.71 -15.08
N PRO A 271 13.13 -13.89 -14.91
CA PRO A 271 13.43 -14.80 -16.02
C PRO A 271 12.17 -15.42 -16.64
#